data_AF-A0A927IK32-F1
#
_entry.id   AF-A0A927IK32-F1
#
_cell.length_a   1.000
_cell.length_b   1.000
_cell.length_c   1.000
_cell.angle_alpha   90.00
_cell.angle_beta   90.00
_cell.angle_gamma   90.00
#
_symmetry.space_group_name_H-M   'P 1'
#
loop_
_entity.id
_entity.type
_entity.pdbx_description
1 polymer ?
#
loop_
_entity_poly.entity_id
_entity_poly.type
_entity_poly.pdbx_seq_one_letter_code
_entity_poly.pdbx_strand_id
1 'polypeptide(L)'
;MKTRRPLLAVFLCLGLLTLTAVQAETISKTEYKAGKTRISDTYKADKAACKSHSGNAKDVCIEEAKAKEKVAHAELEYSYTGKATDRNKMHVVKAETDYAVAKEKCDDLAGNAKHVCVQEAKAVEQKALADAKMGKEIGEAKKDAAAEKMDADYKVAMEKCDALAGDAKASCVAAAKSKFGKK
;
A
#
# COMPACT_ATOMS: atom_id res chain seq x y z
N MET A 1 -9.49 56.56 -53.03
CA MET A 1 -9.69 57.58 -51.96
C MET A 1 -9.21 57.01 -50.62
N LYS A 2 -9.01 57.87 -49.60
CA LYS A 2 -8.89 57.68 -48.12
C LYS A 2 -9.15 56.26 -47.55
N THR A 3 -8.54 55.71 -46.48
CA THR A 3 -7.44 56.02 -45.49
C THR A 3 -7.22 54.72 -44.63
N ARG A 4 -6.42 54.52 -43.56
CA ARG A 4 -5.58 55.32 -42.60
C ARG A 4 -4.54 54.39 -41.89
N ARG A 5 -3.77 54.88 -40.90
CA ARG A 5 -3.13 54.14 -39.78
C ARG A 5 -3.54 54.81 -38.44
N PRO A 6 -3.78 54.07 -37.35
CA PRO A 6 -2.82 53.86 -36.21
C PRO A 6 -2.80 52.38 -35.72
N LEU A 7 -1.95 51.84 -34.83
CA LEU A 7 -1.07 52.29 -33.72
C LEU A 7 -1.70 52.12 -32.30
N LEU A 8 -0.99 51.43 -31.38
CA LEU A 8 -1.35 50.98 -30.00
C LEU A 8 -2.38 49.82 -29.93
N ALA A 9 -2.42 48.97 -28.88
CA ALA A 9 -1.67 48.97 -27.61
C ALA A 9 -1.14 47.57 -27.21
N VAL A 10 -0.07 47.53 -26.40
CA VAL A 10 0.41 46.30 -25.72
C VAL A 10 -0.22 46.22 -24.33
N PHE A 11 -1.04 45.18 -24.09
CA PHE A 11 -1.55 44.88 -22.75
C PHE A 11 -0.63 43.90 -22.01
N LEU A 12 0.20 44.45 -21.12
CA LEU A 12 1.09 43.69 -20.23
C LEU A 12 0.28 43.16 -19.04
N CYS A 13 -0.43 42.05 -19.22
CA CYS A 13 -1.14 41.37 -18.14
C CYS A 13 -0.17 40.62 -17.22
N LEU A 14 0.46 41.33 -16.27
CA LEU A 14 1.11 40.71 -15.11
C LEU A 14 0.04 40.12 -14.16
N GLY A 15 -0.54 38.99 -14.56
CA GLY A 15 -1.34 38.15 -13.69
C GLY A 15 -0.43 37.50 -12.66
N LEU A 16 -0.24 38.15 -11.52
CA LEU A 16 0.56 37.60 -10.42
C LEU A 16 -0.13 36.35 -9.89
N LEU A 17 0.38 35.18 -10.25
CA LEU A 17 -0.18 33.90 -9.81
C LEU A 17 0.12 33.74 -8.32
N THR A 18 -0.80 34.17 -7.46
CA THR A 18 -0.70 33.93 -6.02
C THR A 18 -0.84 32.44 -5.78
N LEU A 19 0.27 31.75 -5.51
CA LEU A 19 0.24 30.40 -4.97
C LEU A 19 -0.37 30.48 -3.56
N THR A 20 -1.70 30.36 -3.49
CA THR A 20 -2.39 30.03 -2.25
C THR A 20 -1.91 28.66 -1.82
N ALA A 21 -1.00 28.62 -0.84
CA ALA A 21 -0.58 27.38 -0.24
C ALA A 21 -1.81 26.73 0.41
N VAL A 22 -2.33 25.68 -0.22
CA VAL A 22 -3.38 24.83 0.35
C VAL A 22 -2.77 24.18 1.58
N GLN A 23 -3.04 24.77 2.75
CA GLN A 23 -2.72 24.14 4.01
C GLN A 23 -3.73 23.00 4.21
N ALA A 24 -3.23 21.81 4.53
CA ALA A 24 -4.06 20.65 4.81
C ALA A 24 -4.69 20.79 6.19
N GLU A 25 -5.79 21.55 6.28
CA GLU A 25 -6.60 21.64 7.49
C GLU A 25 -7.18 20.27 7.86
N THR A 26 -7.18 19.95 9.15
CA THR A 26 -7.79 18.73 9.68
C THR A 26 -9.31 18.86 9.69
N ILE A 27 -10.02 17.79 9.31
CA ILE A 27 -11.49 17.78 9.23
C ILE A 27 -12.15 18.08 10.58
N SER A 28 -13.36 18.63 10.57
CA SER A 28 -14.09 18.92 11.81
C SER A 28 -14.55 17.65 12.55
N LYS A 29 -14.86 17.81 13.84
CA LYS A 29 -15.47 16.77 14.67
C LYS A 29 -16.84 16.31 14.14
N THR A 30 -17.53 17.12 13.33
CA THR A 30 -18.80 16.77 12.69
C THR A 30 -18.56 15.88 11.47
N GLU A 31 -17.62 16.25 10.61
CA GLU A 31 -17.22 15.45 9.44
C GLU A 31 -16.59 14.11 9.86
N TYR A 32 -15.77 14.10 10.91
CA TYR A 32 -15.23 12.87 11.50
C TYR A 32 -16.33 11.92 11.99
N LYS A 33 -17.41 12.43 12.62
CA LYS A 33 -18.58 11.61 12.98
C LYS A 33 -19.30 11.07 11.75
N ALA A 34 -19.59 11.94 10.77
CA ALA A 34 -20.27 11.55 9.54
C ALA A 34 -19.47 10.53 8.73
N GLY A 35 -18.14 10.67 8.69
CA GLY A 35 -17.19 9.73 8.09
C GLY A 35 -17.27 8.35 8.74
N LYS A 36 -17.32 8.26 10.07
CA LYS A 36 -17.47 6.95 10.75
C LYS A 36 -18.77 6.25 10.38
N THR A 37 -19.89 6.97 10.32
CA THR A 37 -21.17 6.42 9.85
C THR A 37 -21.05 5.94 8.39
N ARG A 38 -20.52 6.78 7.50
CA ARG A 38 -20.33 6.45 6.08
C ARG A 38 -19.44 5.21 5.87
N ILE A 39 -18.36 5.06 6.63
CA ILE A 39 -17.48 3.88 6.57
C ILE A 39 -18.24 2.63 7.01
N SER A 40 -18.93 2.68 8.16
CA SER A 40 -19.77 1.59 8.66
C SER A 40 -20.83 1.15 7.65
N ASP A 41 -21.49 2.10 6.99
CA ASP A 41 -22.54 1.81 6.00
C ASP A 41 -21.97 1.31 4.67
N THR A 42 -20.77 1.78 4.28
CA THR A 42 -20.03 1.27 3.11
C THR A 42 -19.58 -0.18 3.35
N TYR A 43 -19.04 -0.50 4.53
CA TYR A 43 -18.68 -1.88 4.88
C TYR A 43 -19.90 -2.82 4.90
N LYS A 44 -21.06 -2.37 5.41
CA LYS A 44 -22.32 -3.12 5.31
C LYS A 44 -22.71 -3.40 3.86
N ALA A 45 -22.56 -2.42 2.97
CA ALA A 45 -22.87 -2.54 1.55
C ALA A 45 -21.91 -3.50 0.83
N ASP A 46 -20.59 -3.30 0.95
CA ASP A 46 -19.56 -4.17 0.37
C ASP A 46 -19.73 -5.63 0.85
N LYS A 47 -19.89 -5.84 2.16
CA LYS A 47 -20.13 -7.17 2.74
C LYS A 47 -21.46 -7.79 2.31
N ALA A 48 -22.47 -6.99 1.97
CA ALA A 48 -23.71 -7.47 1.37
C ALA A 48 -23.52 -7.85 -0.10
N ALA A 49 -22.72 -7.11 -0.87
CA ALA A 49 -22.37 -7.44 -2.25
C ALA A 49 -21.61 -8.78 -2.36
N CYS A 50 -20.72 -9.06 -1.40
CA CYS A 50 -19.99 -10.35 -1.32
C CYS A 50 -20.91 -11.59 -1.21
N LYS A 51 -22.21 -11.44 -0.91
CA LYS A 51 -23.18 -12.56 -0.93
C LYS A 51 -23.36 -13.19 -2.32
N SER A 52 -22.97 -12.49 -3.38
CA SER A 52 -22.97 -13.00 -4.76
C SER A 52 -21.86 -14.01 -5.06
N HIS A 53 -20.87 -14.15 -4.16
CA HIS A 53 -19.74 -15.06 -4.31
C HIS A 53 -19.87 -16.29 -3.38
N SER A 54 -19.10 -17.34 -3.70
CA SER A 54 -18.99 -18.58 -2.95
C SER A 54 -17.53 -19.06 -2.89
N GLY A 55 -17.21 -19.94 -1.93
CA GLY A 55 -15.84 -20.39 -1.68
C GLY A 55 -14.88 -19.24 -1.39
N ASN A 56 -13.60 -19.43 -1.66
CA ASN A 56 -12.54 -18.46 -1.36
C ASN A 56 -12.80 -17.06 -1.95
N ALA A 57 -13.42 -16.96 -3.14
CA ALA A 57 -13.80 -15.68 -3.75
C ALA A 57 -14.75 -14.85 -2.86
N LYS A 58 -15.57 -15.50 -2.03
CA LYS A 58 -16.41 -14.84 -1.03
C LYS A 58 -15.61 -14.33 0.15
N ASP A 59 -14.71 -15.14 0.65
CA ASP A 59 -13.96 -14.85 1.87
C ASP A 59 -12.88 -13.79 1.59
N VAL A 60 -12.24 -13.83 0.42
CA VAL A 60 -11.44 -12.74 -0.16
C VAL A 60 -12.25 -11.43 -0.25
N CYS A 61 -13.46 -11.46 -0.82
CA CYS A 61 -14.32 -10.26 -0.89
C CYS A 61 -14.65 -9.70 0.51
N ILE A 62 -14.91 -10.59 1.48
CA ILE A 62 -15.19 -10.22 2.87
C ILE A 62 -13.96 -9.63 3.56
N GLU A 63 -12.74 -10.14 3.31
CA GLU A 63 -11.52 -9.53 3.86
C GLU A 63 -11.16 -8.22 3.16
N GLU A 64 -11.38 -8.09 1.84
CA GLU A 64 -11.25 -6.80 1.14
C GLU A 64 -12.23 -5.74 1.69
N ALA A 65 -13.46 -6.13 2.04
CA ALA A 65 -14.41 -5.24 2.70
C ALA A 65 -13.93 -4.80 4.09
N LYS A 66 -13.35 -5.71 4.89
CA LYS A 66 -12.72 -5.38 6.19
C LYS A 66 -11.46 -4.52 6.02
N ALA A 67 -10.67 -4.75 4.97
CA ALA A 67 -9.47 -3.99 4.65
C ALA A 67 -9.84 -2.53 4.38
N LYS A 68 -10.81 -2.29 3.48
CA LYS A 68 -11.38 -0.96 3.21
C LYS A 68 -11.90 -0.29 4.48
N GLU A 69 -12.65 -1.00 5.33
CA GLU A 69 -13.18 -0.46 6.59
C GLU A 69 -12.06 0.03 7.53
N LYS A 70 -11.07 -0.84 7.80
CA LYS A 70 -9.93 -0.54 8.68
C LYS A 70 -9.08 0.62 8.13
N VAL A 71 -8.76 0.58 6.83
CA VAL A 71 -7.94 1.59 6.15
C VAL A 71 -8.65 2.94 6.16
N ALA A 72 -9.93 3.00 5.76
CA ALA A 72 -10.71 4.23 5.77
C ALA A 72 -10.86 4.81 7.18
N HIS A 73 -10.98 3.98 8.23
CA HIS A 73 -10.96 4.46 9.61
C HIS A 73 -9.62 5.05 10.03
N ALA A 74 -8.49 4.48 9.60
CA ALA A 74 -7.16 5.03 9.89
C ALA A 74 -6.86 6.32 9.10
N GLU A 75 -7.31 6.40 7.84
CA GLU A 75 -7.26 7.61 7.01
C GLU A 75 -8.12 8.73 7.61
N LEU A 76 -9.33 8.40 8.08
CA LEU A 76 -10.23 9.35 8.75
C LEU A 76 -9.67 9.85 10.09
N GLU A 77 -9.03 8.98 10.87
CA GLU A 77 -8.33 9.39 12.10
C GLU A 77 -7.17 10.34 11.80
N TYR A 78 -6.30 10.00 10.84
CA TYR A 78 -5.21 10.90 10.44
C TYR A 78 -5.73 12.24 9.87
N SER A 79 -6.83 12.21 9.10
CA SER A 79 -7.47 13.43 8.57
C SER A 79 -8.06 14.32 9.67
N TYR A 80 -8.43 13.75 10.82
CA TYR A 80 -8.98 14.48 11.97
C TYR A 80 -7.91 14.93 12.97
N THR A 81 -6.81 14.19 13.13
CA THR A 81 -5.76 14.55 14.10
C THR A 81 -4.57 15.30 13.49
N GLY A 82 -4.30 15.11 12.19
CA GLY A 82 -3.10 15.61 11.50
C GLY A 82 -1.78 15.01 11.99
N LYS A 83 -1.80 14.06 12.94
CA LYS A 83 -0.59 13.60 13.64
C LYS A 83 0.21 12.61 12.79
N ALA A 84 1.52 12.82 12.73
CA ALA A 84 2.46 11.88 12.11
C ALA A 84 2.39 10.46 12.73
N THR A 85 2.02 10.33 14.00
CA THR A 85 1.76 9.02 14.65
C THR A 85 0.58 8.29 14.00
N ASP A 86 -0.48 9.01 13.65
CA ASP A 86 -1.71 8.41 13.13
C ASP A 86 -1.60 8.16 11.62
N ARG A 87 -0.83 9.00 10.90
CA ARG A 87 -0.32 8.67 9.56
C ARG A 87 0.49 7.37 9.56
N ASN A 88 1.40 7.19 10.51
CA ASN A 88 2.20 5.97 10.58
C ASN A 88 1.33 4.74 10.95
N LYS A 89 0.31 4.88 11.83
CA LYS A 89 -0.71 3.84 12.04
C LYS A 89 -1.47 3.50 10.75
N MET A 90 -1.87 4.49 9.96
CA MET A 90 -2.53 4.28 8.66
C MET A 90 -1.65 3.47 7.69
N HIS A 91 -0.32 3.71 7.66
CA HIS A 91 0.58 2.88 6.86
C HIS A 91 0.72 1.45 7.40
N VAL A 92 0.75 1.25 8.73
CA VAL A 92 0.76 -0.08 9.36
C VAL A 92 -0.53 -0.85 9.05
N VAL A 93 -1.69 -0.22 9.25
CA VAL A 93 -3.01 -0.83 8.96
C VAL A 93 -3.13 -1.24 7.49
N LYS A 94 -2.62 -0.42 6.55
CA LYS A 94 -2.55 -0.80 5.13
C LYS A 94 -1.72 -2.07 4.93
N ALA A 95 -0.49 -2.12 5.45
CA ALA A 95 0.36 -3.31 5.33
C ALA A 95 -0.29 -4.59 5.92
N GLU A 96 -0.87 -4.51 7.12
CA GLU A 96 -1.55 -5.63 7.78
C GLU A 96 -2.79 -6.11 7.01
N THR A 97 -3.54 -5.18 6.41
CA THR A 97 -4.77 -5.52 5.66
C THR A 97 -4.48 -6.02 4.24
N ASP A 98 -3.48 -5.46 3.57
CA ASP A 98 -2.99 -5.96 2.29
C ASP A 98 -2.45 -7.39 2.44
N TYR A 99 -1.74 -7.68 3.54
CA TYR A 99 -1.30 -9.05 3.88
C TYR A 99 -2.47 -9.99 4.14
N ALA A 100 -3.49 -9.58 4.91
CA ALA A 100 -4.66 -10.41 5.18
C ALA A 100 -5.40 -10.78 3.88
N VAL A 101 -5.63 -9.81 3.00
CA VAL A 101 -6.25 -10.02 1.68
C VAL A 101 -5.38 -10.88 0.77
N ALA A 102 -4.05 -10.68 0.76
CA ALA A 102 -3.13 -11.48 -0.03
C ALA A 102 -3.06 -12.93 0.45
N LYS A 103 -3.06 -13.17 1.78
CA LYS A 103 -3.11 -14.50 2.37
C LYS A 103 -4.38 -15.24 1.97
N GLU A 104 -5.55 -14.60 2.06
CA GLU A 104 -6.83 -15.19 1.65
C GLU A 104 -6.81 -15.52 0.13
N LYS A 105 -6.17 -14.67 -0.71
CA LYS A 105 -5.96 -14.98 -2.13
C LYS A 105 -5.00 -16.15 -2.37
N CYS A 106 -4.08 -16.44 -1.44
CA CYS A 106 -3.27 -17.65 -1.46
C CYS A 106 -4.05 -18.89 -0.99
N ASP A 107 -5.22 -18.75 -0.37
CA ASP A 107 -5.90 -19.89 0.27
C ASP A 107 -6.50 -20.90 -0.73
N ASP A 108 -6.77 -20.49 -1.99
CA ASP A 108 -7.10 -21.35 -3.15
C ASP A 108 -5.94 -22.27 -3.61
N LEU A 109 -4.69 -21.98 -3.22
CA LEU A 109 -3.52 -22.76 -3.63
C LEU A 109 -3.30 -23.99 -2.74
N ALA A 110 -2.45 -24.92 -3.19
CA ALA A 110 -2.08 -26.12 -2.44
C ALA A 110 -0.55 -26.36 -2.44
N GLY A 111 -0.07 -27.15 -1.48
CA GLY A 111 1.34 -27.56 -1.39
C GLY A 111 2.33 -26.40 -1.36
N ASN A 112 3.47 -26.54 -2.03
CA ASN A 112 4.51 -25.51 -2.05
C ASN A 112 4.04 -24.18 -2.68
N ALA A 113 3.10 -24.22 -3.64
CA ALA A 113 2.55 -23.00 -4.25
C ALA A 113 1.84 -22.12 -3.21
N LYS A 114 1.10 -22.72 -2.28
CA LYS A 114 0.48 -22.02 -1.15
C LYS A 114 1.52 -21.43 -0.21
N HIS A 115 2.55 -22.21 0.15
CA HIS A 115 3.60 -21.76 1.06
C HIS A 115 4.34 -20.54 0.50
N VAL A 116 4.85 -20.64 -0.74
CA VAL A 116 5.54 -19.57 -1.44
C VAL A 116 4.67 -18.30 -1.54
N CYS A 117 3.39 -18.44 -1.90
CA CYS A 117 2.45 -17.31 -1.99
C CYS A 117 2.29 -16.58 -0.63
N VAL A 118 2.14 -17.32 0.47
CA VAL A 118 2.02 -16.74 1.81
C VAL A 118 3.32 -16.08 2.27
N GLN A 119 4.50 -16.65 1.95
CA GLN A 119 5.78 -16.01 2.25
C GLN A 119 6.02 -14.76 1.38
N GLU A 120 5.57 -14.72 0.12
CA GLU A 120 5.60 -13.51 -0.72
C GLU A 120 4.71 -12.41 -0.16
N ALA A 121 3.47 -12.73 0.21
CA ALA A 121 2.55 -11.80 0.87
C ALA A 121 3.16 -11.23 2.17
N LYS A 122 3.82 -12.08 2.96
CA LYS A 122 4.52 -11.69 4.19
C LYS A 122 5.78 -10.86 3.94
N ALA A 123 6.54 -11.13 2.88
CA ALA A 123 7.70 -10.31 2.50
C ALA A 123 7.26 -8.87 2.13
N VAL A 124 6.13 -8.74 1.42
CA VAL A 124 5.50 -7.43 1.12
C VAL A 124 5.01 -6.74 2.39
N GLU A 125 4.35 -7.45 3.30
CA GLU A 125 3.93 -6.94 4.62
C GLU A 125 5.12 -6.36 5.40
N GLN A 126 6.16 -7.18 5.64
CA GLN A 126 7.32 -6.77 6.43
C GLN A 126 8.09 -5.63 5.74
N LYS A 127 8.13 -5.60 4.41
CA LYS A 127 8.68 -4.47 3.65
C LYS A 127 7.92 -3.17 3.91
N ALA A 128 6.59 -3.19 3.86
CA ALA A 128 5.75 -2.02 4.09
C ALA A 128 5.75 -1.58 5.56
N LEU A 129 5.74 -2.51 6.52
CA LEU A 129 5.89 -2.23 7.95
C LEU A 129 7.26 -1.62 8.26
N ALA A 130 8.33 -2.09 7.64
CA ALA A 130 9.66 -1.50 7.76
C ALA A 130 9.68 -0.07 7.20
N ASP A 131 9.09 0.19 6.03
CA ASP A 131 9.02 1.55 5.47
C ASP A 131 8.14 2.50 6.32
N ALA A 132 7.07 2.00 6.95
CA ALA A 132 6.28 2.74 7.93
C ALA A 132 7.06 3.08 9.21
N LYS A 133 7.92 2.18 9.71
CA LYS A 133 8.85 2.44 10.82
C LYS A 133 9.94 3.43 10.42
N MET A 134 10.52 3.29 9.23
CA MET A 134 11.58 4.16 8.70
C MET A 134 11.16 5.63 8.58
N GLY A 135 9.87 5.90 8.38
CA GLY A 135 9.31 7.26 8.43
C GLY A 135 9.37 7.94 9.81
N LYS A 136 9.83 7.24 10.86
CA LYS A 136 10.09 7.77 12.21
C LYS A 136 11.59 8.01 12.49
N GLU A 137 12.48 7.26 11.86
CA GLU A 137 13.92 7.20 12.16
C GLU A 137 14.76 7.22 10.87
N ILE A 138 15.14 8.42 10.43
CA ILE A 138 15.90 8.62 9.18
C ILE A 138 17.39 8.77 9.48
N GLY A 139 18.14 7.73 9.15
CA GLY A 139 19.60 7.70 9.25
C GLY A 139 20.12 6.30 8.97
N GLU A 140 20.41 5.57 10.05
CA GLU A 140 21.15 4.30 9.99
C GLU A 140 20.25 3.08 9.77
N ALA A 141 19.03 3.08 10.35
CA ALA A 141 18.01 2.02 10.19
C ALA A 141 17.65 1.68 8.73
N LYS A 142 18.00 2.55 7.76
CA LYS A 142 17.86 2.28 6.33
C LYS A 142 18.67 1.10 5.82
N LYS A 143 19.75 0.72 6.51
CA LYS A 143 20.55 -0.47 6.17
C LYS A 143 19.92 -1.74 6.74
N ASP A 144 19.50 -1.71 7.99
CA ASP A 144 18.92 -2.88 8.68
C ASP A 144 17.58 -3.26 8.06
N ALA A 145 16.70 -2.28 7.84
CA ALA A 145 15.44 -2.48 7.12
C ALA A 145 15.63 -2.95 5.67
N ALA A 146 16.78 -2.69 5.03
CA ALA A 146 17.09 -3.25 3.72
C ALA A 146 17.61 -4.69 3.83
N ALA A 147 18.42 -5.00 4.83
CA ALA A 147 18.91 -6.35 5.10
C ALA A 147 17.75 -7.32 5.47
N GLU A 148 16.84 -6.92 6.35
CA GLU A 148 15.65 -7.72 6.69
C GLU A 148 14.79 -8.06 5.47
N LYS A 149 14.61 -7.09 4.54
CA LYS A 149 13.89 -7.31 3.28
C LYS A 149 14.63 -8.29 2.37
N MET A 150 15.94 -8.15 2.20
CA MET A 150 16.75 -9.10 1.42
C MET A 150 16.77 -10.51 2.00
N ASP A 151 16.71 -10.66 3.34
CA ASP A 151 16.63 -11.97 3.99
C ASP A 151 15.25 -12.62 3.90
N ALA A 152 14.17 -11.83 3.79
CA ALA A 152 12.84 -12.34 3.46
C ALA A 152 12.76 -12.78 1.99
N ASP A 153 13.18 -11.90 1.06
CA ASP A 153 13.19 -12.15 -0.38
C ASP A 153 14.09 -13.36 -0.75
N TYR A 154 15.21 -13.56 -0.04
CA TYR A 154 16.09 -14.72 -0.21
C TYR A 154 15.42 -16.04 0.21
N LYS A 155 14.66 -16.07 1.32
CA LYS A 155 13.94 -17.28 1.77
C LYS A 155 12.88 -17.69 0.75
N VAL A 156 12.08 -16.73 0.29
CA VAL A 156 11.12 -16.93 -0.81
C VAL A 156 11.82 -17.49 -2.07
N ALA A 157 12.98 -16.94 -2.45
CA ALA A 157 13.72 -17.42 -3.60
C ALA A 157 14.22 -18.87 -3.44
N MET A 158 14.68 -19.25 -2.24
CA MET A 158 15.10 -20.62 -1.94
C MET A 158 13.94 -21.61 -2.01
N GLU A 159 12.78 -21.29 -1.42
CA GLU A 159 11.58 -22.14 -1.46
C GLU A 159 11.02 -22.32 -2.88
N LYS A 160 11.17 -21.31 -3.74
CA LYS A 160 10.89 -21.42 -5.18
C LYS A 160 11.85 -22.39 -5.87
N CYS A 161 13.13 -22.40 -5.49
CA CYS A 161 14.09 -23.40 -5.97
C CYS A 161 13.83 -24.81 -5.40
N ASP A 162 13.21 -24.93 -4.24
CA ASP A 162 12.81 -26.23 -3.66
C ASP A 162 11.71 -26.94 -4.46
N ALA A 163 10.96 -26.22 -5.31
CA ALA A 163 10.02 -26.81 -6.28
C ALA A 163 10.70 -27.52 -7.48
N LEU A 164 12.02 -27.39 -7.64
CA LEU A 164 12.78 -27.94 -8.76
C LEU A 164 13.55 -29.21 -8.36
N ALA A 165 14.11 -29.91 -9.34
CA ALA A 165 14.97 -31.08 -9.14
C ALA A 165 16.27 -30.98 -9.96
N GLY A 166 17.28 -31.78 -9.60
CA GLY A 166 18.55 -31.88 -10.32
C GLY A 166 19.25 -30.54 -10.56
N ASP A 167 19.89 -30.41 -11.73
CA ASP A 167 20.67 -29.24 -12.11
C ASP A 167 19.85 -27.94 -12.16
N ALA A 168 18.54 -28.03 -12.42
CA ALA A 168 17.63 -26.88 -12.37
C ALA A 168 17.52 -26.31 -10.94
N LYS A 169 17.43 -27.18 -9.93
CA LYS A 169 17.45 -26.76 -8.52
C LYS A 169 18.81 -26.18 -8.13
N ALA A 170 19.91 -26.83 -8.50
CA ALA A 170 21.25 -26.35 -8.22
C ALA A 170 21.51 -24.96 -8.83
N SER A 171 21.13 -24.77 -10.10
CA SER A 171 21.24 -23.50 -10.83
C SER A 171 20.38 -22.41 -10.20
N CYS A 172 19.15 -22.73 -9.80
CA CYS A 172 18.25 -21.79 -9.13
C CYS A 172 18.82 -21.33 -7.78
N VAL A 173 19.32 -22.25 -6.94
CA VAL A 173 19.94 -21.92 -5.65
C VAL A 173 21.19 -21.06 -5.84
N ALA A 174 22.03 -21.34 -6.84
CA ALA A 174 23.20 -20.53 -7.16
C ALA A 174 22.80 -19.10 -7.61
N ALA A 175 21.77 -18.98 -8.45
CA ALA A 175 21.24 -17.69 -8.89
C ALA A 175 20.61 -16.88 -7.72
N ALA A 176 19.87 -17.54 -6.82
CA ALA A 176 19.32 -16.91 -5.61
C ALA A 176 20.44 -16.40 -4.69
N LYS A 177 21.43 -17.25 -4.38
CA LYS A 177 22.62 -16.87 -3.61
C LYS A 177 23.33 -15.65 -4.20
N SER A 178 23.61 -15.67 -5.51
CA SER A 178 24.26 -14.56 -6.20
C SER A 178 23.42 -13.28 -6.20
N LYS A 179 22.09 -13.38 -6.33
CA LYS A 179 21.17 -12.22 -6.34
C LYS A 179 21.10 -11.51 -4.98
N PHE A 180 21.16 -12.26 -3.89
CA PHE A 180 21.00 -11.73 -2.52
C PHE A 180 22.32 -11.63 -1.73
N GLY A 181 23.47 -11.83 -2.40
CA GLY A 181 24.80 -11.72 -1.78
C GLY A 181 25.11 -12.77 -0.71
N LYS A 182 24.32 -13.86 -0.64
CA LYS A 182 24.51 -14.95 0.31
C LYS A 182 25.51 -15.96 -0.26
N LYS A 183 26.50 -16.35 0.53
CA LYS A 183 27.50 -17.37 0.15
C LYS A 183 27.02 -18.78 0.50
#